data_AF-A0AAN9A5B8-F1
#
_entry.id   AF-A0AAN9A5B8-F1
#
_cell.length_a   1.000
_cell.length_b   1.000
_cell.length_c   1.000
_cell.angle_alpha   90.00
_cell.angle_beta   90.00
_cell.angle_gamma   90.00
#
_symmetry.space_group_name_H-M   'P 1'
#
loop_
_entity.id
_entity.type
_entity.pdbx_description
1 polymer ?
#
loop_
_entity_poly.entity_id
_entity_poly.type
_entity_poly.pdbx_seq_one_letter_code
_entity_poly.pdbx_strand_id
1 'polypeptide(L)'
;MNEHLLKAASTMQPREGDDKTPIPSLRTYFRTRSAIILHLTNGTLQINFFEDHTKIILCPIKGAVTYIDEKRNFRTYKMTSLVKNGCRPDLANRLRYARNMIQKLLVNKASAMKTATSSSSSTAVGSHPSSQTAAA
;
A
#
# COMPACT_ATOMS: atom_id res chain seq x y z
N MET A 1 0.95 -19.40 -10.66
CA MET A 1 1.99 -18.35 -10.87
C MET A 1 3.27 -18.91 -11.50
N ASN A 2 3.69 -20.13 -11.17
CA ASN A 2 5.03 -20.63 -11.57
C ASN A 2 5.17 -20.97 -13.06
N GLU A 3 4.08 -21.24 -13.78
CA GLU A 3 4.14 -21.71 -15.18
C GLU A 3 4.03 -20.60 -16.22
N HIS A 4 3.33 -19.50 -15.90
CA HIS A 4 2.95 -18.49 -16.90
C HIS A 4 3.44 -17.07 -16.57
N LEU A 5 4.07 -16.86 -15.41
CA LEU A 5 4.51 -15.54 -14.98
C LEU A 5 6.01 -15.51 -14.73
N LEU A 6 6.65 -14.45 -15.20
CA LEU A 6 8.06 -14.17 -14.92
C LEU A 6 8.22 -13.58 -13.52
N LYS A 7 9.19 -14.09 -12.76
CA LYS A 7 9.56 -13.50 -11.48
C LYS A 7 10.21 -12.13 -11.71
N ALA A 8 9.63 -11.08 -11.12
CA ALA A 8 10.22 -9.74 -11.17
C ALA A 8 11.51 -9.70 -10.34
N ALA A 9 12.54 -9.02 -10.87
CA ALA A 9 13.84 -8.86 -10.24
C ALA A 9 14.49 -10.20 -9.81
N SER A 10 14.42 -11.23 -10.66
CA SER A 10 14.96 -12.57 -10.39
C SER A 10 16.45 -12.60 -10.02
N THR A 11 17.22 -11.59 -10.46
CA THR A 11 18.66 -11.46 -10.17
C THR A 11 18.95 -10.82 -8.79
N MET A 12 17.94 -10.38 -8.04
CA MET A 12 18.13 -9.82 -6.70
C MET A 12 18.54 -10.90 -5.71
N GLN A 13 19.60 -10.64 -4.94
CA GLN A 13 19.90 -11.44 -3.77
C GLN A 13 19.03 -11.00 -2.57
N PRO A 14 18.52 -11.95 -1.77
CA PRO A 14 17.87 -11.65 -0.50
C PRO A 14 18.79 -10.81 0.39
N ARG A 15 18.22 -9.89 1.17
CA ARG A 15 19.01 -9.13 2.14
C ARG A 15 19.23 -9.99 3.39
N GLU A 16 20.38 -9.79 4.02
CA GLU A 16 20.69 -10.42 5.28
C GLU A 16 19.65 -10.04 6.35
N GLY A 17 19.04 -11.05 6.98
CA GLY A 17 17.98 -10.88 7.97
C GLY A 17 16.54 -10.92 7.42
N ASP A 18 16.33 -11.03 6.10
CA ASP A 18 14.97 -11.14 5.53
C ASP A 18 14.18 -12.34 6.10
N ASP A 19 14.86 -13.47 6.38
CA ASP A 19 14.26 -14.68 6.99
C ASP A 19 13.67 -14.45 8.39
N LYS A 20 14.15 -13.43 9.11
CA LYS A 20 13.71 -13.12 10.49
C LYS A 20 12.64 -12.04 10.53
N THR A 21 12.30 -11.45 9.38
CA THR A 21 11.25 -10.43 9.29
C THR A 21 9.90 -11.06 8.96
N PRO A 22 8.80 -10.61 9.58
CA PRO A 22 7.47 -11.10 9.22
C PRO A 22 7.19 -10.87 7.73
N ILE A 23 6.75 -11.92 7.03
CA ILE A 23 6.41 -11.83 5.61
C ILE A 23 5.25 -10.84 5.45
N PRO A 24 5.44 -9.73 4.72
CA PRO A 24 4.39 -8.75 4.54
C PRO A 24 3.28 -9.31 3.65
N SER A 25 2.04 -9.15 4.07
CA SER A 25 0.84 -9.46 3.28
C SER A 25 0.35 -8.23 2.51
N LEU A 26 -0.45 -8.46 1.48
CA LEU A 26 -1.10 -7.39 0.72
C LEU A 26 -2.21 -6.76 1.57
N ARG A 27 -2.07 -5.49 1.94
CA ARG A 27 -3.09 -4.75 2.70
C ARG A 27 -4.24 -4.30 1.80
N THR A 28 -3.90 -3.76 0.63
CA THR A 28 -4.89 -3.33 -0.36
C THR A 28 -4.22 -3.22 -1.73
N TYR A 29 -5.03 -3.30 -2.78
CA TYR A 29 -4.60 -3.03 -4.13
C TYR A 29 -5.70 -2.35 -4.93
N PHE A 30 -5.32 -1.62 -5.96
CA PHE A 30 -6.24 -1.14 -6.97
C PHE A 30 -5.53 -1.02 -8.31
N ARG A 31 -6.32 -0.97 -9.38
CA ARG A 31 -5.82 -0.79 -10.74
C ARG A 31 -6.24 0.56 -11.28
N THR A 32 -5.40 1.11 -12.13
CA THR A 32 -5.73 2.22 -13.02
C THR A 32 -5.62 1.73 -14.46
N ARG A 33 -5.81 2.63 -15.43
CA ARG A 33 -5.53 2.31 -16.84
C ARG A 33 -4.06 1.99 -17.11
N SER A 34 -3.14 2.59 -16.35
CA SER A 34 -1.70 2.55 -16.65
C SER A 34 -0.88 1.66 -15.72
N ALA A 35 -1.41 1.31 -14.54
CA ALA A 35 -0.66 0.58 -13.53
C ALA A 35 -1.54 -0.18 -12.53
N ILE A 36 -0.96 -1.20 -11.90
CA ILE A 36 -1.46 -1.81 -10.66
C ILE A 36 -0.66 -1.28 -9.48
N ILE A 37 -1.37 -0.93 -8.41
CA ILE A 37 -0.82 -0.42 -7.16
C ILE A 37 -1.06 -1.46 -6.08
N LEU A 38 0.01 -1.86 -5.40
CA LEU A 38 0.03 -2.89 -4.35
C LEU A 38 0.58 -2.24 -3.07
N HIS A 39 -0.24 -2.15 -2.03
CA HIS A 39 0.16 -1.62 -0.73
C HIS A 39 0.25 -2.77 0.28
N LEU A 40 1.45 -3.01 0.80
CA LEU A 40 1.71 -4.08 1.74
C LEU A 40 1.54 -3.63 3.20
N THR A 41 1.34 -4.59 4.11
CA THR A 41 1.11 -4.31 5.54
C THR A 41 2.29 -3.62 6.23
N ASN A 42 3.52 -3.83 5.75
CA ASN A 42 4.72 -3.14 6.22
C ASN A 42 4.90 -1.71 5.67
N GLY A 43 3.89 -1.19 4.95
CA GLY A 43 3.91 0.15 4.36
C GLY A 43 4.63 0.24 3.01
N THR A 44 5.20 -0.85 2.50
CA THR A 44 5.78 -0.87 1.16
C THR A 44 4.69 -0.63 0.11
N LEU A 45 4.96 0.29 -0.82
CA LEU A 45 4.09 0.53 -1.96
C LEU A 45 4.81 0.11 -3.24
N GLN A 46 4.23 -0.84 -3.96
CA GLN A 46 4.71 -1.25 -5.27
C GLN A 46 3.74 -0.82 -6.37
N ILE A 47 4.29 -0.27 -7.44
CA ILE A 47 3.55 0.16 -8.63
C ILE A 47 4.18 -0.51 -9.83
N ASN A 48 3.39 -1.32 -10.56
CA ASN A 48 3.81 -1.94 -11.80
C ASN A 48 3.08 -1.26 -12.96
N PHE A 49 3.83 -0.62 -13.86
CA PHE A 49 3.31 0.02 -15.06
C PHE A 49 3.11 -1.02 -16.16
N PHE A 50 1.99 -0.95 -16.88
CA PHE A 50 1.58 -2.00 -17.82
C PHE A 50 2.30 -1.88 -19.17
N GLU A 51 2.44 -0.65 -19.68
CA GLU A 51 2.90 -0.38 -21.04
C GLU A 51 4.39 -0.67 -21.23
N ASP A 52 5.22 -0.21 -20.30
CA ASP A 52 6.69 -0.30 -20.39
C ASP A 52 7.31 -1.33 -19.43
N HIS A 53 6.45 -2.03 -18.67
CA HIS A 53 6.84 -2.98 -17.63
C HIS A 53 7.78 -2.44 -16.54
N THR A 54 7.93 -1.11 -16.42
CA THR A 54 8.72 -0.49 -15.37
C THR A 54 8.01 -0.62 -14.01
N LYS A 55 8.77 -0.57 -12.92
CA LYS A 55 8.22 -0.74 -11.57
C LYS A 55 8.85 0.24 -10.60
N ILE A 56 8.05 0.74 -9.68
CA ILE A 56 8.52 1.48 -8.50
C ILE A 56 8.16 0.70 -7.25
N ILE A 57 9.12 0.56 -6.33
CA ILE A 57 8.90 0.02 -4.99
C ILE A 57 9.37 1.06 -3.98
N LEU A 58 8.44 1.66 -3.25
CA LEU A 58 8.69 2.64 -2.19
C LEU A 58 8.70 1.94 -0.84
N CYS A 59 9.78 2.15 -0.10
CA CYS A 59 9.93 1.66 1.27
C CYS A 59 10.02 2.85 2.23
N PRO A 60 8.97 3.12 3.04
CA PRO A 60 8.97 4.26 3.95
C PRO A 60 10.00 4.12 5.06
N ILE A 61 10.19 2.91 5.61
CA ILE A 61 11.11 2.64 6.73
C ILE A 61 12.56 2.99 6.35
N LYS A 62 12.99 2.63 5.12
CA LYS A 62 14.34 2.95 4.63
C LYS A 62 14.44 4.31 3.94
N GLY A 63 13.33 5.05 3.82
CA GLY A 63 13.27 6.29 3.05
C GLY A 63 13.82 6.13 1.64
N ALA A 64 13.51 5.01 0.98
CA ALA A 64 14.13 4.61 -0.27
C ALA A 64 13.11 4.25 -1.35
N VAL A 65 13.49 4.51 -2.59
CA VAL A 65 12.77 4.06 -3.78
C VAL A 65 13.64 3.12 -4.57
N THR A 66 13.04 2.03 -5.02
CA THR A 66 13.62 1.11 -5.97
C THR A 66 12.92 1.31 -7.31
N TYR A 67 13.70 1.43 -8.37
CA TYR A 67 13.22 1.51 -9.74
C TYR A 67 13.71 0.31 -10.54
N ILE A 68 12.78 -0.35 -11.23
CA ILE A 68 13.06 -1.40 -12.22
C ILE A 68 12.73 -0.81 -13.58
N ASP A 69 13.75 -0.66 -14.43
CA ASP A 69 13.59 -0.10 -15.77
C ASP A 69 13.09 -1.14 -16.79
N GLU A 70 12.88 -0.69 -18.03
CA GLU A 70 12.41 -1.51 -19.16
C GLU A 70 13.36 -2.68 -19.47
N LYS A 71 14.67 -2.47 -19.23
CA LYS A 71 15.73 -3.48 -19.39
C LYS A 71 15.83 -4.41 -18.18
N ARG A 72 14.91 -4.28 -17.22
CA ARG A 72 14.88 -5.03 -15.94
C ARG A 72 16.08 -4.74 -15.04
N ASN A 73 16.82 -3.65 -15.29
CA ASN A 73 17.84 -3.19 -14.35
C ASN A 73 17.16 -2.62 -13.12
N PHE A 74 17.67 -3.02 -11.97
CA PHE A 74 17.17 -2.61 -10.69
C PHE A 74 18.13 -1.61 -10.05
N ARG A 75 17.61 -0.49 -9.57
CA ARG A 75 18.39 0.51 -8.83
C ARG A 75 17.61 1.00 -7.62
N THR A 76 18.22 0.97 -6.44
CA THR A 76 17.66 1.56 -5.21
C THR A 76 18.33 2.89 -4.91
N TYR A 77 17.52 3.90 -4.64
CA TYR A 77 17.94 5.25 -4.30
C TYR A 77 17.36 5.64 -2.95
N LYS A 78 18.18 6.24 -2.08
CA LYS A 78 17.67 6.97 -0.92
C LYS A 78 16.95 8.21 -1.42
N MET A 79 15.77 8.51 -0.86
CA MET A 79 14.97 9.66 -1.28
C MET A 79 15.73 10.98 -1.07
N THR A 80 16.50 11.07 0.02
CA THR A 80 17.40 12.22 0.31
C THR A 80 18.46 12.43 -0.78
N SER A 81 18.99 11.34 -1.34
CA SER A 81 19.95 11.42 -2.45
C SER A 81 19.29 11.92 -3.74
N LEU A 82 18.06 11.50 -4.02
CA LEU A 82 17.31 11.98 -5.18
C LEU A 82 16.98 13.48 -5.09
N VAL A 83 16.67 13.97 -3.88
CA VAL A 83 16.43 15.41 -3.67
C VAL A 83 17.71 16.21 -3.88
N LYS A 84 18.85 15.72 -3.37
CA LYS A 84 20.14 16.42 -3.46
C LYS A 84 20.73 16.42 -4.87
N ASN A 85 20.70 15.26 -5.54
CA ASN A 85 21.43 15.04 -6.79
C ASN A 85 20.52 15.06 -8.03
N GLY A 86 19.21 15.20 -7.83
CA GLY A 86 18.22 15.03 -8.89
C GLY A 86 18.06 13.57 -9.33
N CYS A 87 17.28 13.38 -10.39
CA CYS A 87 17.08 12.08 -11.01
C CYS A 87 16.69 12.24 -12.48
N ARG A 88 16.76 11.14 -13.22
CA ARG A 88 16.32 11.12 -14.62
C ARG A 88 14.82 11.43 -14.73
N PRO A 89 14.36 12.09 -15.81
CA PRO A 89 12.95 12.51 -15.95
C PRO A 89 11.94 11.35 -15.90
N ASP A 90 12.34 10.19 -16.39
CA ASP A 90 11.57 8.95 -16.35
C ASP A 90 11.22 8.54 -14.91
N LEU A 91 12.20 8.52 -14.01
CA LEU A 91 12.00 8.24 -12.59
C LEU A 91 11.19 9.35 -11.91
N ALA A 92 11.47 10.62 -12.22
CA ALA A 92 10.75 11.76 -11.66
C ALA A 92 9.24 11.69 -11.97
N ASN A 93 8.87 11.39 -13.21
CA ASN A 93 7.47 11.26 -13.62
C ASN A 93 6.76 10.12 -12.89
N ARG A 94 7.43 8.98 -12.74
CA ARG A 94 6.89 7.83 -12.02
C ARG A 94 6.77 8.09 -10.51
N LEU A 95 7.67 8.88 -9.92
CA LEU A 95 7.56 9.35 -8.53
C LEU A 95 6.39 10.33 -8.34
N ARG A 96 6.15 11.25 -9.28
CA ARG A 96 4.95 12.11 -9.26
C ARG A 96 3.67 11.30 -9.34
N TYR A 97 3.64 10.30 -10.23
CA TYR A 97 2.53 9.37 -10.31
C TYR A 97 2.31 8.61 -8.98
N ALA A 98 3.39 8.12 -8.37
CA ALA A 98 3.34 7.42 -7.10
C ALA A 98 2.76 8.30 -5.97
N ARG A 99 3.15 9.58 -5.90
CA ARG A 99 2.56 10.55 -4.96
C ARG A 99 1.04 10.64 -5.12
N ASN A 100 0.54 10.74 -6.35
CA ASN A 100 -0.91 10.80 -6.61
C ASN A 100 -1.61 9.51 -6.18
N MET A 101 -0.97 8.34 -6.35
CA MET A 101 -1.53 7.06 -5.91
C MET A 101 -1.57 6.94 -4.38
N ILE A 102 -0.56 7.47 -3.69
CA ILE A 102 -0.55 7.56 -2.22
C ILE A 102 -1.71 8.44 -1.73
N GLN A 103 -1.94 9.60 -2.36
CA GLN A 103 -3.06 10.46 -2.00
C GLN A 103 -4.40 9.73 -2.13
N LYS A 104 -4.61 8.96 -3.20
CA LYS A 104 -5.82 8.12 -3.36
C LYS A 104 -5.96 7.07 -2.25
N LEU A 105 -4.87 6.42 -1.85
CA LEU A 105 -4.87 5.47 -0.74
C LEU A 105 -5.26 6.13 0.59
N LEU A 106 -4.79 7.36 0.84
CA LEU A 106 -5.10 8.10 2.06
C LEU A 106 -6.58 8.54 2.10
N VAL A 107 -7.13 9.02 0.99
CA VAL A 107 -8.55 9.39 0.88
C VAL A 107 -9.44 8.18 1.11
N ASN A 108 -9.13 7.04 0.49
CA ASN A 108 -9.89 5.80 0.68
C ASN A 108 -9.80 5.27 2.12
N LYS A 109 -8.69 5.50 2.82
CA LYS A 109 -8.57 5.15 4.24
C LYS A 109 -9.50 6.03 5.10
N ALA A 110 -9.57 7.32 4.80
CA ALA A 110 -10.42 8.25 5.54
C ALA A 110 -11.91 7.98 5.32
N SER A 111 -12.31 7.59 4.10
CA SER A 111 -13.70 7.20 3.82
C SER A 111 -14.08 5.89 4.50
N ALA A 112 -13.20 4.88 4.50
CA ALA A 112 -13.43 3.62 5.19
C ALA A 112 -13.56 3.79 6.72
N MET A 113 -12.84 4.74 7.31
CA MET A 113 -12.93 5.04 8.74
C MET A 113 -14.23 5.75 9.10
N LYS A 114 -14.76 6.62 8.22
CA LYS A 114 -16.06 7.29 8.42
C LYS A 114 -17.24 6.32 8.41
N THR A 115 -17.22 5.31 7.54
CA THR A 115 -18.27 4.27 7.50
C THR A 115 -18.21 3.30 8.68
N ALA A 116 -17.02 3.07 9.28
CA ALA A 116 -16.88 2.23 10.46
C ALA A 116 -17.42 2.89 11.75
N THR A 117 -17.42 4.22 11.84
CA THR A 117 -17.92 4.95 13.01
C THR A 117 -19.46 5.03 13.04
N SER A 118 -20.14 4.96 11.89
CA SER A 118 -21.61 5.07 11.80
C SER A 118 -22.38 3.78 12.11
N SER A 119 -21.71 2.64 12.34
CA SER A 119 -22.36 1.36 12.64
C SER A 119 -22.41 0.99 14.14
N SER A 120 -22.15 1.94 15.05
CA SER A 120 -22.13 1.69 16.50
C SER A 120 -23.09 2.57 17.31
N SER A 121 -24.33 2.75 16.86
CA SER A 121 -25.38 3.33 17.72
C SER A 121 -26.80 2.89 17.36
N SER A 122 -27.29 1.84 18.03
CA SER A 122 -28.67 1.77 18.58
C SER A 122 -28.96 0.41 19.25
N THR A 123 -28.56 0.23 20.51
CA THR A 123 -29.23 -0.71 21.41
C THR A 123 -30.27 0.09 22.18
N ALA A 124 -31.52 0.09 21.70
CA ALA A 124 -32.65 0.64 22.43
C ALA A 124 -33.02 -0.35 23.54
N VAL A 125 -32.72 0.01 24.79
CA VAL A 125 -33.09 -0.74 25.99
C VAL A 125 -34.59 -0.60 26.19
N GLY A 126 -35.33 -1.70 26.00
CA GLY A 126 -36.76 -1.79 26.27
C GLY A 126 -37.05 -1.62 27.75
N SER A 127 -37.87 -0.63 28.06
CA SER A 127 -38.40 -0.29 29.38
C SER A 127 -39.35 -1.36 29.92
N HIS A 128 -39.02 -1.89 31.11
CA HIS A 128 -39.93 -2.65 31.97
C HIS A 128 -40.97 -1.72 32.62
N PRO A 129 -42.26 -2.07 32.66
CA PRO A 129 -43.18 -1.51 33.62
C PRO A 129 -43.29 -2.41 34.86
N SER A 130 -42.96 -1.83 36.01
CA SER A 130 -43.23 -2.35 37.34
C SER A 130 -44.73 -2.31 37.64
N SER A 131 -45.33 -3.42 38.08
CA SER A 131 -46.62 -3.40 38.78
C SER A 131 -46.44 -4.02 40.17
N GLN A 132 -46.81 -3.21 41.17
CA GLN A 132 -46.72 -3.50 42.59
C GLN A 132 -47.86 -4.41 43.06
N THR A 133 -47.53 -5.19 44.07
CA THR A 133 -48.34 -5.80 45.13
C THR A 133 -49.58 -5.02 45.57
N ALA A 134 -50.68 -5.74 45.80
CA ALA A 134 -51.64 -5.44 46.85
C ALA A 134 -52.17 -6.75 47.44
N ALA A 135 -51.92 -6.93 48.74
CA ALA A 135 -52.48 -7.97 49.57
C ALA A 135 -53.72 -7.41 50.29
N ALA A 136 -54.81 -8.19 50.30
CA ALA A 136 -55.80 -8.36 51.36
C ALA A 136 -56.90 -9.30 50.84
#